data_AF-A0A1F2QZ25-F1
#
_entry.id   AF-A0A1F2QZ25-F1
#
_cell.length_a   1.000
_cell.length_b   1.000
_cell.length_c   1.000
_cell.angle_alpha   90.00
_cell.angle_beta   90.00
_cell.angle_gamma   90.00
#
_symmetry.space_group_name_H-M   'P 1'
#
loop_
_entity.id
_entity.type
_entity.pdbx_description
1 polymer ?
#
loop_
_entity_poly.entity_id
_entity_poly.type
_entity_poly.pdbx_seq_one_letter_code
_entity_poly.pdbx_strand_id
1 'polypeptide(L)'
;MSELEEKETPQGGGGSESSPKKRKSRVLPDEVRCTARPLNGRRCEAARMRHSNYCVFHDPEMAVRRLRLKEEIPFEHPDDVQRLLAEAIEGVKKKRLSPRAGNTLGYLATLLAQNQPRVKEEKDRVTDAQFYANLGAVVHDWQVERAAYNRRQREAREAQEAEPERD
;
A
#
# COMPACT_ATOMS: atom_id res chain seq x y z
N MET A 1 -66.31 -5.45 2.14
CA MET A 1 -65.36 -4.33 2.09
C MET A 1 -64.83 -4.21 3.52
N SER A 2 -64.11 -5.20 4.06
CA SER A 2 -62.79 -5.74 3.68
C SER A 2 -61.68 -4.72 3.89
N GLU A 3 -61.28 -4.52 5.14
CA GLU A 3 -59.96 -3.96 5.46
C GLU A 3 -59.37 -4.82 6.59
N LEU A 4 -58.32 -5.55 6.24
CA LEU A 4 -57.53 -6.42 7.10
C LEU A 4 -56.53 -5.54 7.84
N GLU A 5 -56.54 -5.56 9.16
CA GLU A 5 -55.50 -4.96 10.00
C GLU A 5 -54.20 -5.76 9.86
N GLU A 6 -53.18 -5.14 9.26
CA GLU A 6 -51.83 -5.67 9.20
C GLU A 6 -51.13 -5.51 10.56
N LYS A 7 -50.85 -6.64 11.21
CA LYS A 7 -49.98 -6.72 12.40
C LYS A 7 -48.51 -6.55 11.98
N GLU A 8 -47.95 -5.37 12.23
CA GLU A 8 -46.50 -5.19 12.22
C GLU A 8 -45.88 -5.84 13.47
N THR A 9 -44.94 -6.76 13.24
CA THR A 9 -44.08 -7.32 14.29
C THR A 9 -42.71 -6.65 14.22
N PRO A 10 -42.16 -6.12 15.33
CA PRO A 10 -40.80 -5.61 15.31
C PRO A 10 -39.81 -6.78 15.32
N GLN A 11 -39.12 -6.98 14.19
CA GLN A 11 -37.98 -7.88 14.10
C GLN A 11 -36.81 -7.33 14.92
N GLY A 12 -36.46 -8.06 15.97
CA GLY A 12 -35.26 -7.84 16.77
C GLY A 12 -34.00 -8.03 15.93
N GLY A 13 -33.31 -6.93 15.63
CA GLY A 13 -31.96 -6.92 15.10
C GLY A 13 -30.95 -7.17 16.22
N GLY A 14 -30.65 -8.45 16.48
CA GLY A 14 -29.56 -8.87 17.35
C GLY A 14 -28.22 -8.40 16.80
N GLY A 15 -27.69 -7.31 17.37
CA GLY A 15 -26.33 -6.86 17.17
C GLY A 15 -25.35 -7.90 17.70
N SER A 16 -24.91 -8.82 16.85
CA SER A 16 -23.79 -9.70 17.15
C SER A 16 -22.49 -8.89 17.07
N GLU A 17 -22.08 -8.34 18.21
CA GLU A 17 -20.72 -7.87 18.45
C GLU A 17 -19.75 -9.06 18.38
N SER A 18 -19.45 -9.51 17.18
CA SER A 18 -18.36 -10.45 16.93
C SER A 18 -17.04 -9.69 16.99
N SER A 19 -16.59 -9.43 18.23
CA SER A 19 -15.22 -9.02 18.52
C SER A 19 -14.25 -9.85 17.67
N PRO A 20 -13.34 -9.22 16.89
CA PRO A 20 -12.42 -9.95 16.04
C PRO A 20 -11.52 -10.82 16.93
N LYS A 21 -11.81 -12.13 16.97
CA LYS A 21 -10.98 -13.12 17.65
C LYS A 21 -9.56 -12.95 17.13
N LYS A 22 -8.64 -12.53 18.00
CA LYS A 22 -7.19 -12.46 17.73
C LYS A 22 -6.77 -13.80 17.15
N ARG A 23 -6.65 -13.87 15.82
CA ARG A 23 -6.13 -15.05 15.13
C ARG A 23 -4.69 -15.18 15.62
N LYS A 24 -4.41 -16.18 16.47
CA LYS A 24 -3.04 -16.58 16.80
C LYS A 24 -2.28 -16.64 15.47
N SER A 25 -1.28 -15.79 15.28
CA SER A 25 -0.46 -15.80 14.08
C SER A 25 0.11 -17.21 13.96
N ARG A 26 -0.37 -18.00 13.01
CA ARG A 26 0.24 -19.30 12.71
C ARG A 26 1.60 -18.96 12.13
N VAL A 27 2.63 -19.10 12.95
CA VAL A 27 4.01 -19.13 12.48
C VAL A 27 4.07 -20.24 11.44
N LEU A 28 4.41 -19.88 10.20
CA LEU A 28 4.50 -20.84 9.11
C LEU A 28 5.63 -21.85 9.39
N PRO A 29 5.57 -23.11 8.94
CA PRO A 29 6.71 -24.01 9.01
C PRO A 29 7.95 -23.44 8.28
N ASP A 30 9.15 -23.84 8.71
CA ASP A 30 10.39 -23.30 8.14
C ASP A 30 10.60 -23.70 6.67
N GLU A 31 10.03 -24.82 6.20
CA GLU A 31 10.17 -25.26 4.81
C GLU A 31 9.33 -24.44 3.84
N VAL A 32 8.37 -23.66 4.33
CA VAL A 32 7.50 -22.80 3.49
C VAL A 32 7.77 -21.31 3.67
N ARG A 33 8.76 -20.94 4.50
CA ARG A 33 9.17 -19.56 4.73
C ARG A 33 10.28 -19.11 3.78
N CYS A 34 10.31 -17.81 3.51
CA CYS A 34 11.39 -17.15 2.80
C CYS A 34 12.73 -17.38 3.50
N THR A 35 13.79 -17.68 2.74
CA THR A 35 15.13 -17.93 3.27
C THR A 35 15.94 -16.66 3.54
N ALA A 36 15.45 -15.49 3.12
CA ALA A 36 16.16 -14.22 3.31
C ALA A 36 16.28 -13.85 4.81
N ARG A 37 17.42 -13.27 5.16
CA ARG A 37 17.71 -12.68 6.45
C ARG A 37 17.88 -11.16 6.27
N PRO A 38 16.97 -10.33 6.80
CA PRO A 38 17.15 -8.89 6.86
C PRO A 38 18.25 -8.53 7.88
N LEU A 39 18.56 -7.23 7.95
CA LEU A 39 19.54 -6.61 8.85
C LEU A 39 19.33 -6.90 10.35
N ASN A 40 18.15 -7.35 10.75
CA ASN A 40 17.90 -7.75 12.15
C ASN A 40 18.35 -9.19 12.45
N GLY A 41 18.99 -9.88 11.49
CA GLY A 41 19.44 -11.26 11.59
C GLY A 41 18.32 -12.31 11.63
N ARG A 42 17.07 -11.91 11.83
CA ARG A 42 15.91 -12.81 11.95
C ARG A 42 15.45 -13.24 10.57
N ARG A 43 15.23 -14.54 10.38
CA ARG A 43 14.68 -15.05 9.11
C ARG A 43 13.34 -14.39 8.77
N CYS A 44 13.14 -14.05 7.50
CA CYS A 44 11.88 -13.50 7.01
C CYS A 44 10.69 -14.44 7.31
N GLU A 45 9.66 -13.91 7.96
CA GLU A 45 8.47 -14.70 8.35
C GLU A 45 7.47 -14.92 7.20
N ALA A 46 7.66 -14.25 6.06
CA ALA A 46 6.78 -14.37 4.92
C ALA A 46 6.90 -15.76 4.25
N ALA A 47 5.80 -16.22 3.67
CA ALA A 47 5.81 -17.43 2.85
C ALA A 47 6.72 -17.27 1.62
N ARG A 48 7.47 -18.31 1.26
CA ARG A 48 8.17 -18.39 -0.02
C ARG A 48 7.18 -18.63 -1.17
N MET A 49 7.54 -18.18 -2.37
CA MET A 49 6.73 -18.46 -3.57
C MET A 49 6.89 -19.93 -4.01
N ARG A 50 5.94 -20.48 -4.77
CA ARG A 50 5.97 -21.91 -5.19
C ARG A 50 7.24 -22.31 -5.96
N HIS A 51 7.86 -21.37 -6.67
CA HIS A 51 9.02 -21.61 -7.53
C HIS A 51 10.26 -20.83 -7.10
N SER A 52 10.29 -20.33 -5.86
CA SER A 52 11.42 -19.58 -5.32
C SER A 52 11.63 -19.91 -3.85
N ASN A 53 12.87 -19.78 -3.38
CA ASN A 53 13.19 -19.83 -1.95
C ASN A 53 12.86 -18.52 -1.23
N TYR A 54 12.43 -17.50 -1.97
CA TYR A 54 12.16 -16.16 -1.46
C TYR A 54 10.67 -15.81 -1.52
N CYS A 55 10.27 -14.84 -0.70
CA CYS A 55 8.97 -14.18 -0.84
C CYS A 55 9.04 -13.16 -1.98
N VAL A 56 7.89 -12.61 -2.37
CA VAL A 56 7.80 -11.59 -3.43
C VAL A 56 8.80 -10.45 -3.26
N PHE A 57 9.08 -10.01 -2.03
CA PHE A 57 9.97 -8.88 -1.75
C PHE A 57 11.46 -9.22 -1.82
N HIS A 58 11.85 -10.41 -1.40
CA HIS A 58 13.26 -10.83 -1.39
C HIS A 58 13.67 -11.61 -2.64
N ASP A 59 12.72 -11.96 -3.50
CA ASP A 59 13.01 -12.66 -4.75
C ASP A 59 13.73 -11.75 -5.75
N PRO A 60 14.91 -12.16 -6.27
CA PRO A 60 15.70 -11.36 -7.21
C PRO A 60 14.99 -11.08 -8.54
N GLU A 61 14.28 -12.06 -9.09
CA GLU A 61 13.56 -11.87 -10.35
C GLU A 61 12.40 -10.89 -10.18
N MET A 62 11.70 -10.99 -9.05
CA MET A 62 10.66 -10.03 -8.70
C MET A 62 11.24 -8.64 -8.41
N ALA A 63 12.46 -8.53 -7.90
CA ALA A 63 13.14 -7.25 -7.77
C ALA A 63 13.39 -6.59 -9.13
N VAL A 64 13.86 -7.36 -10.12
CA VAL A 64 14.01 -6.87 -11.51
C VAL A 64 12.66 -6.46 -12.09
N ARG A 65 11.60 -7.25 -11.91
CA ARG A 65 10.25 -6.88 -12.36
C ARG A 65 9.74 -5.59 -11.72
N ARG A 66 9.99 -5.37 -10.42
CA ARG A 66 9.66 -4.12 -9.74
C ARG A 66 10.43 -2.92 -10.28
N LEU A 67 11.69 -3.13 -10.67
CA LEU A 67 12.49 -2.08 -11.31
C LEU A 67 11.97 -1.77 -12.73
N ARG A 68 11.50 -2.76 -13.48
CA ARG A 68 10.86 -2.56 -14.79
C ARG A 68 9.52 -1.86 -14.70
N LEU A 69 8.68 -2.20 -13.71
CA LEU A 69 7.44 -1.46 -13.42
C LEU A 69 7.69 -0.04 -12.89
N LYS A 70 8.95 0.31 -12.63
CA LYS A 70 9.38 1.66 -12.26
C LYS A 70 9.64 2.53 -13.49
N GLU A 71 9.42 2.02 -14.71
CA GLU A 71 9.18 2.87 -15.87
C GLU A 71 8.11 3.88 -15.46
N GLU A 72 8.50 5.15 -15.46
CA GLU A 72 7.65 6.26 -15.05
C GLU A 72 6.37 6.17 -15.87
N ILE A 73 5.23 5.93 -15.21
CA ILE A 73 3.95 6.21 -15.84
C ILE A 73 3.99 7.73 -16.05
N PRO A 74 4.11 8.23 -17.29
CA PRO A 74 4.17 9.66 -17.50
C PRO A 74 2.79 10.20 -17.16
N PHE A 75 2.66 10.82 -16.00
CA PHE A 75 1.49 11.63 -15.67
C PHE A 75 1.73 12.98 -16.36
N GLU A 76 1.22 13.11 -17.59
CA GLU A 76 1.31 14.36 -18.34
C GLU A 76 0.28 15.36 -17.81
N HIS A 77 -0.86 14.87 -17.32
CA HIS A 77 -1.95 15.67 -16.80
C HIS A 77 -2.51 15.14 -15.47
N PRO A 78 -3.04 16.00 -14.59
CA PRO A 78 -3.70 15.57 -13.35
C PRO A 78 -4.82 14.54 -13.57
N ASP A 79 -5.49 14.60 -14.72
CA ASP A 79 -6.55 13.68 -15.10
C ASP A 79 -6.06 12.25 -15.35
N ASP A 80 -4.75 12.06 -15.59
CA ASP A 80 -4.15 10.74 -15.75
C ASP A 80 -4.25 9.90 -14.48
N VAL A 81 -4.17 10.55 -13.30
CA VAL A 81 -4.36 9.87 -12.01
C VAL A 81 -5.79 9.38 -11.87
N GLN A 82 -6.77 10.18 -12.29
CA GLN A 82 -8.18 9.81 -12.26
C GLN A 82 -8.46 8.64 -13.23
N ARG A 83 -7.91 8.71 -14.45
CA ARG A 83 -7.98 7.64 -15.44
C ARG A 83 -7.37 6.34 -14.92
N LEU A 84 -6.18 6.40 -14.34
CA LEU A 84 -5.49 5.24 -13.77
C LEU A 84 -6.28 4.61 -12.61
N LEU A 85 -6.87 5.43 -11.74
CA LEU A 85 -7.75 4.96 -10.66
C LEU A 85 -9.01 4.27 -11.21
N ALA A 86 -9.63 4.85 -12.24
CA ALA A 86 -10.81 4.27 -12.88
C ALA A 86 -10.49 2.92 -13.54
N GLU A 87 -9.37 2.81 -14.26
CA GLU A 87 -8.89 1.55 -14.84
C GLU A 87 -8.63 0.49 -13.77
N ALA A 88 -8.05 0.91 -12.65
CA ALA A 88 -7.77 0.00 -11.55
C ALA A 88 -9.06 -0.50 -10.87
N ILE A 89 -10.07 0.36 -10.70
CA ILE A 89 -11.42 -0.03 -10.22
C ILE A 89 -12.06 -1.04 -11.19
N GLU A 90 -12.01 -0.77 -12.50
CA GLU A 90 -12.51 -1.69 -13.52
C GLU A 90 -11.76 -3.03 -13.53
N GLY A 91 -10.44 -3.01 -13.32
CA GLY A 91 -9.66 -4.23 -13.18
C GLY A 91 -10.05 -5.06 -11.96
N VAL A 92 -10.43 -4.42 -10.84
CA VAL A 92 -10.97 -5.13 -9.67
C VAL A 92 -12.34 -5.74 -10.00
N LYS A 93 -13.24 -4.98 -10.63
CA LYS A 93 -14.57 -5.46 -11.05
C LYS A 93 -14.46 -6.68 -11.99
N LYS A 94 -13.49 -6.64 -12.91
CA LYS A 94 -13.20 -7.73 -13.86
C LYS A 94 -12.36 -8.87 -13.27
N LYS A 95 -12.07 -8.85 -11.95
CA LYS A 95 -11.22 -9.82 -11.25
C LYS A 95 -9.80 -9.96 -11.84
N ARG A 96 -9.33 -8.94 -12.56
CA ARG A 96 -7.96 -8.83 -13.09
C ARG A 96 -6.98 -8.27 -12.05
N LEU A 97 -7.51 -7.54 -11.06
CA LEU A 97 -6.79 -7.09 -9.88
C LEU A 97 -7.25 -7.86 -8.64
N SER A 98 -6.30 -8.17 -7.76
CA SER A 98 -6.62 -8.86 -6.50
C SER A 98 -7.47 -7.96 -5.58
N PRO A 99 -8.35 -8.52 -4.74
CA PRO A 99 -9.13 -7.74 -3.77
C PRO A 99 -8.25 -6.90 -2.84
N ARG A 100 -7.04 -7.38 -2.51
CA ARG A 100 -6.08 -6.63 -1.69
C ARG A 100 -5.56 -5.39 -2.42
N ALA A 101 -5.23 -5.51 -3.70
CA ALA A 101 -4.88 -4.36 -4.53
C ALA A 101 -6.05 -3.39 -4.66
N GLY A 102 -7.27 -3.91 -4.84
CA GLY A 102 -8.50 -3.10 -4.86
C GLY A 102 -8.73 -2.31 -3.57
N ASN A 103 -8.51 -2.91 -2.40
CA ASN A 103 -8.61 -2.21 -1.12
C ASN A 103 -7.58 -1.08 -0.97
N THR A 104 -6.32 -1.32 -1.39
CA THR A 104 -5.30 -0.27 -1.38
C THR A 104 -5.68 0.89 -2.31
N LEU A 105 -6.17 0.60 -3.52
CA LEU A 105 -6.64 1.61 -4.47
C LEU A 105 -7.83 2.39 -3.92
N GLY A 106 -8.81 1.71 -3.32
CA GLY A 106 -9.95 2.35 -2.68
C GLY A 106 -9.53 3.27 -1.54
N TYR A 107 -8.58 2.86 -0.71
CA TYR A 107 -8.03 3.71 0.35
C TYR A 107 -7.34 4.96 -0.21
N LEU A 108 -6.51 4.80 -1.26
CA LEU A 108 -5.85 5.92 -1.93
C LEU A 108 -6.86 6.88 -2.57
N ALA A 109 -7.91 6.37 -3.20
CA ALA A 109 -8.99 7.17 -3.77
C ALA A 109 -9.74 7.96 -2.68
N THR A 110 -10.02 7.33 -1.53
CA THR A 110 -10.64 8.03 -0.38
C THR A 110 -9.75 9.14 0.14
N LEU A 111 -8.45 8.89 0.32
CA LEU A 111 -7.51 9.94 0.73
C LEU A 111 -7.49 11.10 -0.28
N LEU A 112 -7.48 10.80 -1.57
CA LEU A 112 -7.52 11.82 -2.61
C LEU A 112 -8.81 12.65 -2.54
N ALA A 113 -9.98 12.00 -2.44
CA ALA A 113 -11.27 12.67 -2.35
C ALA A 113 -11.41 13.54 -1.09
N GLN A 114 -10.93 13.07 0.06
CA GLN A 114 -10.96 13.83 1.31
C GLN A 114 -10.07 15.08 1.27
N ASN A 115 -8.95 15.01 0.56
CA ASN A 115 -7.99 16.11 0.48
C ASN A 115 -8.26 17.05 -0.70
N GLN A 116 -9.05 16.64 -1.69
CA GLN A 116 -9.36 17.44 -2.88
C GLN A 116 -9.91 18.85 -2.55
N PRO A 117 -10.86 19.04 -1.61
CA PRO A 117 -11.37 20.37 -1.29
C PRO A 117 -10.29 21.28 -0.70
N ARG A 118 -9.44 20.74 0.17
CA ARG A 118 -8.33 21.47 0.79
C ARG A 118 -7.28 21.89 -0.24
N VAL A 119 -6.92 20.98 -1.14
CA VAL A 119 -5.98 21.26 -2.22
C VAL A 119 -6.55 22.31 -3.18
N LYS A 120 -7.85 22.24 -3.48
CA LYS A 120 -8.53 23.25 -4.30
C LYS A 120 -8.54 24.62 -3.62
N GLU A 121 -8.87 24.69 -2.34
CA GLU A 121 -8.86 25.94 -1.58
C GLU A 121 -7.45 26.54 -1.50
N GLU A 122 -6.42 25.73 -1.30
CA GLU A 122 -5.03 26.17 -1.29
C GLU A 122 -4.58 26.68 -2.66
N LYS A 123 -5.00 26.00 -3.74
CA LYS A 123 -4.78 26.45 -5.11
C LYS A 123 -5.47 27.79 -5.36
N ASP A 124 -6.73 27.94 -5.00
CA ASP A 124 -7.52 29.16 -5.24
C ASP A 124 -6.96 30.39 -4.51
N ARG A 125 -6.11 30.19 -3.48
CA ARG A 125 -5.44 31.26 -2.72
C ARG A 125 -4.15 31.78 -3.35
N VAL A 126 -3.58 31.07 -4.31
CA VAL A 126 -2.27 31.41 -4.90
C VAL A 126 -2.35 31.37 -6.43
N THR A 127 -1.34 31.93 -7.10
CA THR A 127 -1.24 31.74 -8.55
C THR A 127 -0.87 30.29 -8.89
N ASP A 128 -1.24 29.82 -10.09
CA ASP A 128 -0.85 28.48 -10.56
C ASP A 128 0.68 28.26 -10.43
N ALA A 129 1.48 29.25 -10.83
CA ALA A 129 2.94 29.19 -10.72
C ALA A 129 3.43 29.00 -9.27
N GLN A 130 2.84 29.71 -8.31
CA GLN A 130 3.16 29.57 -6.89
C GLN A 130 2.68 28.24 -6.32
N PHE A 131 1.48 27.79 -6.72
CA PHE A 131 0.95 26.49 -6.29
C PHE A 131 1.89 25.35 -6.69
N TYR A 132 2.32 25.31 -7.96
CA TYR A 132 3.23 24.28 -8.45
C TYR A 132 4.65 24.42 -7.88
N ALA A 133 5.13 25.64 -7.61
CA ALA A 133 6.40 25.85 -6.91
C ALA A 133 6.35 25.31 -5.48
N ASN A 134 5.28 25.59 -4.73
CA ASN A 134 5.08 25.08 -3.37
C ASN A 134 4.97 23.55 -3.36
N LEU A 135 4.21 22.98 -4.30
CA LEU A 135 4.10 21.53 -4.47
C LEU A 135 5.47 20.91 -4.77
N GLY A 136 6.26 21.54 -5.65
CA GLY A 136 7.62 21.14 -5.99
C GLY A 136 8.55 21.14 -4.79
N ALA A 137 8.47 22.16 -3.93
CA ALA A 137 9.25 22.24 -2.69
C ALA A 137 8.90 21.09 -1.73
N VAL A 138 7.61 20.82 -1.50
CA VAL A 138 7.16 19.70 -0.66
C VAL A 138 7.65 18.36 -1.20
N VAL A 139 7.58 18.16 -2.52
CA VAL A 139 8.08 16.94 -3.16
C VAL A 139 9.59 16.80 -3.02
N HIS A 140 10.33 17.90 -3.20
CA HIS A 140 11.78 17.93 -3.02
C HIS A 140 12.19 17.59 -1.58
N ASP A 141 11.54 18.21 -0.58
CA ASP A 141 11.82 17.94 0.83
C ASP A 141 11.59 16.47 1.18
N TRP A 142 10.47 15.90 0.70
CA TRP A 142 10.21 14.47 0.86
C TRP A 142 11.27 13.59 0.18
N GLN A 143 11.73 13.96 -1.02
CA GLN A 143 12.81 13.24 -1.71
C GLN A 143 14.13 13.29 -0.93
N VAL A 144 14.46 14.44 -0.37
CA VAL A 144 15.65 14.63 0.47
C VAL A 144 15.55 13.79 1.75
N GLU A 145 14.43 13.83 2.46
CA GLU A 145 14.19 13.00 3.64
C GLU A 145 14.28 11.51 3.32
N ARG A 146 13.70 11.11 2.18
CA ARG A 146 13.76 9.72 1.70
C ARG A 146 15.19 9.30 1.35
N ALA A 147 15.98 10.18 0.73
CA ALA A 147 17.38 9.92 0.44
C ALA A 147 18.20 9.79 1.72
N ALA A 148 17.98 10.65 2.72
CA ALA A 148 18.60 10.56 4.03
C ALA A 148 18.23 9.24 4.76
N TYR A 149 16.95 8.86 4.72
CA TYR A 149 16.51 7.57 5.23
C TYR A 149 17.22 6.40 4.55
N ASN A 150 17.29 6.40 3.21
CA ASN A 150 17.97 5.35 2.45
C ASN A 150 19.47 5.30 2.75
N ARG A 151 20.12 6.44 2.96
CA ARG A 151 21.54 6.53 3.34
C ARG A 151 21.78 5.87 4.70
N ARG A 152 20.98 6.22 5.71
CA ARG A 152 21.04 5.58 7.04
C ARG A 152 20.84 4.07 6.97
N GLN A 153 19.95 3.60 6.10
CA GLN A 153 19.76 2.16 5.88
C GLN A 153 20.97 1.49 5.22
N ARG A 154 21.70 2.17 4.32
CA ARG A 154 22.93 1.66 3.72
C ARG A 154 24.08 1.64 4.71
N GLU A 155 24.28 2.72 5.47
CA GLU A 155 25.30 2.78 6.52
C GLU A 155 25.08 1.71 7.59
N ALA A 156 23.82 1.50 8.00
CA ALA A 156 23.46 0.39 8.90
C ALA A 156 23.77 -0.98 8.30
N ARG A 157 23.63 -1.14 6.98
CA ARG A 157 23.99 -2.37 6.26
C ARG A 157 25.50 -2.59 6.22
N GLU A 158 26.27 -1.57 5.88
CA GLU A 158 27.74 -1.64 5.82
C GLU A 158 28.34 -1.88 7.21
N ALA A 159 27.81 -1.24 8.25
CA ALA A 159 28.26 -1.45 9.63
C ALA A 159 28.03 -2.89 10.12
N GLN A 160 26.93 -3.53 9.70
CA GLN A 160 26.65 -4.93 10.03
C GLN A 160 27.53 -5.91 9.25
N GLU A 161 27.82 -5.61 7.99
CA GLU A 161 28.72 -6.43 7.17
C GLU A 161 30.20 -6.29 7.61
N ALA A 162 30.55 -5.19 8.29
CA ALA A 162 31.89 -4.90 8.78
C ALA A 162 32.21 -5.45 10.19
N GLU A 163 31.24 -6.00 10.93
CA GLU A 163 31.55 -6.71 12.18
C GLU A 163 32.18 -8.07 11.83
N PRO A 164 33.49 -8.28 12.08
CA PRO A 164 34.11 -9.59 11.85
C PRO A 164 33.45 -10.62 12.77
N GLU A 165 33.28 -11.85 12.28
CA GLU A 165 32.94 -13.01 13.11
C GLU A 165 33.94 -13.06 14.28
N ARG A 166 33.49 -12.65 15.46
CA ARG A 166 34.28 -12.75 16.69
C ARG A 166 34.23 -14.22 17.10
N ASP A 167 35.23 -14.98 16.66
CA ASP A 167 35.60 -16.30 17.20
C ASP A 167 36.09 -16.21 18.66
#